data_AF-A0A4V2XF02-F1
#
_entry.id   AF-A0A4V2XF02-F1
#
_cell.length_a   1.000
_cell.length_b   1.000
_cell.length_c   1.000
_cell.angle_alpha   90.00
_cell.angle_beta   90.00
_cell.angle_gamma   90.00
#
_symmetry.space_group_name_H-M   'P 1'
#
loop_
_entity.id
_entity.type
_entity.pdbx_description
1 polymer ?
#
loop_
_entity_poly.entity_id
_entity_poly.type
_entity_poly.pdbx_seq_one_letter_code
_entity_poly.pdbx_strand_id
1 'polypeptide(L)' 'MTHAPESRYGHRSTCPAPVRPAGRLEIDLDIDQALDDLRHAFPGICFWHGEWSGSLWALLPDRLVEARTAADLARQLHD' A
#
# COMPACT_ATOMS: atom_id res chain seq x y z
N MET A 1 47.03 3.45 -41.18
CA MET A 1 46.78 2.01 -41.00
C MET A 1 47.20 1.66 -39.58
N THR A 2 46.43 1.13 -38.64
CA THR A 2 45.05 0.61 -38.59
C THR A 2 44.74 0.40 -37.08
N HIS A 3 43.53 0.78 -36.66
CA HIS A 3 42.66 0.28 -35.56
C HIS A 3 43.24 -0.73 -34.53
N ALA A 4 42.94 -0.74 -33.22
CA ALA A 4 41.87 -0.17 -32.39
C ALA A 4 42.25 -0.24 -30.90
N PRO A 5 41.64 0.55 -29.99
CA PRO A 5 41.59 0.20 -28.57
C PRO A 5 40.39 -0.74 -28.29
N GLU A 6 40.68 -1.91 -27.74
CA GLU A 6 39.66 -2.87 -27.32
C GLU A 6 38.91 -2.34 -26.09
N SER A 7 37.67 -1.90 -26.34
CA SER A 7 36.62 -1.71 -25.35
C SER A 7 36.43 -2.98 -24.52
N ARG A 8 36.96 -2.99 -23.30
CA ARG A 8 36.44 -3.87 -22.25
C ARG A 8 35.17 -3.22 -21.68
N TYR A 9 34.05 -3.56 -22.28
CA TYR A 9 32.75 -3.64 -21.61
C TYR A 9 32.99 -4.25 -20.20
N GLY A 10 32.59 -3.58 -19.13
CA GLY A 10 31.18 -3.45 -18.80
C GLY A 10 30.92 -4.32 -17.59
N HIS A 11 31.23 -3.80 -16.41
CA HIS A 11 30.61 -4.29 -15.18
C HIS A 11 30.30 -3.08 -14.33
N ARG A 12 29.24 -2.36 -14.72
CA ARG A 12 28.51 -1.54 -13.77
C ARG A 12 28.05 -2.53 -12.71
N SER A 13 28.71 -2.53 -11.57
CA SER A 13 28.25 -3.23 -10.38
C SER A 13 26.88 -2.66 -10.03
N THR A 14 25.85 -3.26 -10.64
CA THR A 14 24.49 -3.17 -10.12
C THR A 14 24.54 -4.00 -8.85
N CYS A 15 24.89 -3.35 -7.75
CA CYS A 15 24.54 -3.87 -6.44
C CYS A 15 23.06 -4.22 -6.52
N PRO A 16 22.64 -5.49 -6.30
CA PRO A 16 21.23 -5.74 -6.08
C PRO A 16 20.85 -4.88 -4.89
N ALA A 17 19.98 -3.89 -5.11
CA ALA A 17 19.39 -3.14 -4.02
C ALA A 17 18.85 -4.17 -3.02
N PRO A 18 19.03 -3.97 -1.71
CA PRO A 18 18.45 -4.88 -0.74
C PRO A 18 16.96 -4.96 -1.06
N VAL A 19 16.49 -6.15 -1.43
CA VAL A 19 15.05 -6.42 -1.55
C VAL A 19 14.47 -6.11 -0.19
N ARG A 20 13.82 -4.95 -0.09
CA ARG A 20 13.06 -4.57 1.09
C ARG A 20 12.07 -5.71 1.33
N PRO A 21 11.86 -6.17 2.57
CA PRO A 21 10.93 -7.25 2.84
C PRO A 21 9.56 -6.87 2.24
N ALA A 22 9.16 -7.61 1.19
CA ALA A 22 7.98 -7.34 0.38
C ALA A 22 6.68 -7.38 1.21
N GLY A 23 6.71 -8.05 2.36
CA GLY A 23 5.55 -8.17 3.24
C GLY A 23 4.97 -6.86 3.76
N ARG A 24 5.73 -5.76 3.85
CA ARG A 24 5.15 -4.45 4.23
C ARG A 24 4.47 -3.74 3.06
N LEU A 25 5.02 -3.90 1.85
CA LEU A 25 4.51 -3.23 0.65
C LEU A 25 3.24 -3.91 0.12
N GLU A 26 3.18 -5.23 0.19
CA GLU A 26 2.00 -6.00 -0.22
C GLU A 26 0.78 -5.68 0.66
N ILE A 27 0.97 -5.62 1.98
CA ILE A 27 -0.10 -5.24 2.93
C ILE A 27 -0.52 -3.78 2.74
N ASP A 28 0.43 -2.87 2.48
CA ASP A 28 0.16 -1.45 2.22
C ASP A 28 -0.69 -1.28 0.94
N LEU A 29 -0.34 -1.97 -0.13
CA LEU A 29 -1.10 -2.02 -1.39
C LEU A 29 -2.52 -2.58 -1.22
N ASP A 30 -2.68 -3.67 -0.46
CA ASP A 30 -4.00 -4.23 -0.15
C ASP A 30 -4.85 -3.26 0.67
N ILE A 31 -4.25 -2.50 1.58
CA ILE A 31 -4.97 -1.53 2.41
C ILE A 31 -5.36 -0.28 1.63
N ASP A 32 -4.47 0.28 0.81
CA ASP A 32 -4.80 1.41 -0.05
C ASP A 32 -5.94 1.06 -1.01
N GLN A 33 -5.88 -0.11 -1.64
CA GLN A 33 -6.94 -0.57 -2.54
C GLN A 33 -8.27 -0.76 -1.81
N ALA A 34 -8.23 -1.31 -0.60
CA ALA A 34 -9.43 -1.52 0.21
C ALA A 34 -10.03 -0.20 0.72
N LEU A 35 -9.19 0.79 1.05
CA LEU A 35 -9.62 2.15 1.40
C LEU A 35 -10.25 2.87 0.20
N ASP A 36 -9.70 2.67 -1.00
CA ASP A 36 -10.27 3.23 -2.23
C ASP A 36 -11.66 2.64 -2.53
N ASP A 37 -11.81 1.32 -2.41
CA ASP A 37 -13.11 0.65 -2.59
C ASP A 37 -14.15 1.14 -1.57
N LEU A 38 -13.75 1.32 -0.30
CA LEU A 38 -14.58 1.91 0.74
C LEU A 38 -14.99 3.36 0.43
N ARG A 39 -14.06 4.18 -0.05
CA ARG A 39 -14.34 5.58 -0.45
C ARG A 39 -15.27 5.63 -1.67
N HIS A 40 -15.15 4.67 -2.57
CA HIS A 40 -16.03 4.55 -3.73
C HIS A 40 -17.44 4.13 -3.33
N ALA A 41 -17.56 3.16 -2.42
CA ALA A 41 -18.84 2.67 -1.91
C ALA A 41 -19.55 3.70 -1.01
N PHE A 42 -18.79 4.48 -0.22
CA PHE A 42 -19.32 5.44 0.74
C PHE A 42 -18.73 6.84 0.53
N PRO A 43 -19.20 7.58 -0.49
CA PRO A 43 -18.71 8.93 -0.77
C PRO A 43 -19.05 9.86 0.41
N GLY A 44 -18.02 10.45 1.02
CA GLY A 44 -18.15 11.40 2.12
C GLY A 44 -17.77 10.86 3.51
N ILE A 45 -17.41 9.58 3.61
CA ILE A 45 -16.88 9.00 4.85
C ILE A 45 -15.35 9.14 4.88
N CYS A 46 -14.82 9.60 6.01
CA CYS A 46 -13.38 9.68 6.22
C CYS A 46 -12.86 8.35 6.75
N PHE A 47 -11.95 7.73 6.01
CA PHE A 47 -11.31 6.47 6.38
C PHE A 47 -9.83 6.65 6.69
N TRP A 48 -9.36 5.98 7.73
CA TRP A 48 -7.96 5.95 8.14
C TRP A 48 -7.49 4.54 8.46
N HIS A 49 -6.24 4.26 8.14
CA HIS A 49 -5.55 3.04 8.56
C HIS A 49 -4.49 3.40 9.61
N GLY A 50 -4.58 2.78 10.78
CA GLY A 50 -3.56 2.90 11.82
C GLY A 50 -2.46 1.88 11.60
N GLU A 51 -1.38 2.26 10.92
CA GLU A 51 -0.22 1.39 10.62
C GLU A 51 0.35 0.69 11.87
N TRP A 52 0.29 1.34 13.03
CA TRP A 52 0.78 0.79 14.31
C TRP A 52 -0.16 -0.22 14.94
N SER A 53 -1.47 -0.05 14.74
CA SER A 53 -2.49 -0.93 15.33
C SER A 53 -2.95 -2.02 14.35
N GLY A 54 -2.71 -1.84 13.05
CA GLY A 54 -3.29 -2.65 11.98
C GLY A 54 -4.82 -2.53 11.90
N SER A 55 -5.41 -1.49 12.51
CA SER A 55 -6.86 -1.25 12.52
C SER A 55 -7.23 -0.18 11.50
N LEU A 56 -8.36 -0.39 10.84
CA LEU A 56 -9.05 0.56 9.97
C LEU A 56 -10.13 1.28 10.78
N TRP A 57 -10.26 2.57 10.49
CA TRP A 57 -11.17 3.47 11.18
C TRP A 57 -12.02 4.19 10.14
N ALA A 58 -13.32 4.31 10.42
CA ALA A 58 -14.25 5.11 9.63
C ALA A 58 -14.96 6.11 10.53
N LEU A 59 -14.86 7.40 10.20
CA LEU A 59 -15.62 8.45 10.87
C LEU A 59 -16.92 8.69 10.13
N LEU A 60 -18.02 8.31 10.79
CA LEU A 60 -19.37 8.65 10.39
C LEU A 60 -19.83 9.89 11.18
N PRO A 61 -20.88 10.60 10.71
CA PRO A 61 -21.41 11.76 11.42
C PRO A 61 -21.91 11.46 12.84
N ASP A 62 -22.36 10.22 13.10
CA ASP A 62 -22.93 9.82 14.40
C ASP A 62 -21.99 8.95 15.24
N ARG A 63 -21.04 8.24 14.60
CA ARG A 63 -20.18 7.25 15.27
C ARG A 63 -18.80 7.09 14.64
N LEU A 64 -17.82 6.68 15.44
CA LEU A 64 -16.52 6.22 14.97
C LEU A 64 -16.50 4.70 14.98
N VAL A 65 -16.20 4.08 13.85
CA VAL A 65 -16.15 2.61 13.71
C VAL A 65 -14.69 2.19 13.56
N GLU A 66 -14.25 1.25 14.40
CA GLU A 66 -12.96 0.57 14.28
C GLU A 66 -13.21 -0.86 13.77
N ALA A 67 -12.41 -1.30 12.80
CA ALA A 67 -12.41 -2.68 12.31
C ALA A 67 -10.99 -3.13 11.97
N ARG A 68 -10.71 -4.43 12.04
CA ARG A 68 -9.39 -4.98 11.66
C ARG A 68 -9.22 -5.19 10.15
N THR A 69 -10.32 -5.18 9.41
CA THR A 69 -10.32 -5.42 7.96
C THR A 69 -11.34 -4.50 7.29
N ALA A 70 -11.11 -4.16 6.02
CA ALA A 70 -12.01 -3.31 5.26
C ALA A 70 -13.38 -3.97 5.06
N ALA A 71 -13.44 -5.29 4.91
CA ALA A 71 -14.68 -6.03 4.79
C ALA A 71 -15.55 -5.92 6.06
N ASP A 72 -14.94 -6.01 7.24
CA ASP A 72 -15.68 -5.83 8.50
C ASP A 72 -16.10 -4.37 8.70
N LEU A 73 -15.25 -3.41 8.30
CA LEU A 73 -15.61 -2.00 8.29
C LEU A 73 -16.80 -1.73 7.38
N ALA A 74 -16.78 -2.23 6.14
CA ALA A 74 -17.88 -2.11 5.18
C ALA A 74 -19.18 -2.69 5.72
N ARG A 75 -19.10 -3.85 6.37
CA ARG A 75 -20.26 -4.51 6.96
C ARG A 75 -20.87 -3.67 8.09
N GLN A 76 -20.02 -3.03 8.91
CA GLN A 76 -20.47 -2.11 9.95
C GLN A 76 -20.96 -0.75 9.41
N LEU A 77 -20.58 -0.35 8.19
CA LEU A 77 -21.08 0.87 7.54
C LEU A 77 -22.46 0.67 6.91
N HIS A 78 -22.82 -0.58 6.61
CA HIS A 78 -24.09 -0.92 5.96
C HIS A 78 -25.25 -1.09 6.96
N ASP A 79 -24.96 -1.21 8.26
CA ASP A 79 -25.93 -1.34 9.37
C ASP A 79 -26.32 0.02 9.98
#